data_AF-A0A9E1A0E4-F1
#
_entry.id   AF-A0A9E1A0E4-F1
#
_cell.length_a   1.000
_cell.length_b   1.000
_cell.length_c   1.000
_cell.angle_alpha   90.00
_cell.angle_beta   90.00
_cell.angle_gamma   90.00
#
_symmetry.space_group_name_H-M   'P 1'
#
loop_
_entity.id
_entity.type
_entity.pdbx_description
1 polymer ?
#
loop_
_entity_poly.entity_id
_entity_poly.type
_entity_poly.pdbx_seq_one_letter_code
_entity_poly.pdbx_strand_id
1 'polypeptide(L)'
;MKEMIPKLLEADIIIWSFPLYYFGMPSGMKAFMDRMLPMNLPFMSEREDGGSVHPPRYPQMTQVKHILISTCGFYSKQNNYKGLEK
;
A
#
# COMPACT_ATOMS: atom_id res chain seq x y z
N MET A 1 10.47 9.00 -7.70
CA MET A 1 10.80 8.28 -6.44
C MET A 1 11.80 9.01 -5.57
N LYS A 2 12.91 9.55 -6.11
CA LYS A 2 13.93 10.29 -5.34
C LYS A 2 13.35 11.33 -4.38
N GLU A 3 12.35 12.09 -4.82
CA GLU A 3 11.68 13.12 -4.01
C GLU A 3 10.52 12.59 -3.14
N MET A 4 10.01 11.39 -3.44
CA MET A 4 8.84 10.84 -2.76
C MET A 4 9.23 9.98 -1.56
N ILE A 5 10.32 9.22 -1.65
CA ILE A 5 10.78 8.35 -0.56
C ILE A 5 10.95 9.13 0.76
N PRO A 6 11.62 10.30 0.79
CA PRO A 6 11.74 11.07 2.03
C PRO A 6 10.37 11.45 2.61
N LYS A 7 9.44 11.92 1.77
CA LYS A 7 8.08 12.28 2.19
C LYS A 7 7.30 11.09 2.75
N LEU A 8 7.47 9.90 2.16
CA LEU A 8 6.85 8.68 2.67
C LEU A 8 7.42 8.23 4.02
N LEU A 9 8.71 8.48 4.26
CA LEU A 9 9.38 8.14 5.52
C LEU A 9 9.05 9.11 6.66
N GLU A 10 8.78 10.37 6.33
CA GLU A 10 8.41 11.42 7.28
C GLU A 10 6.90 11.43 7.59
N ALA A 11 6.08 10.74 6.80
CA ALA A 11 4.63 10.76 6.95
C ALA A 11 4.16 9.92 8.14
N ASP A 12 3.37 10.52 9.03
CA ASP A 12 2.60 9.77 10.04
C ASP A 12 1.37 9.07 9.43
N ILE A 13 0.81 9.67 8.37
CA ILE A 13 -0.42 9.22 7.70
C ILE A 13 -0.26 9.32 6.18
N ILE A 14 -0.61 8.24 5.47
CA ILE A 14 -0.73 8.22 4.01
C ILE A 14 -2.20 8.05 3.64
N ILE A 15 -2.74 9.01 2.88
CA ILE A 15 -4.08 8.95 2.32
C ILE A 15 -4.00 8.47 0.87
N TRP A 16 -4.51 7.27 0.62
CA TRP A 16 -4.73 6.73 -0.71
C TRP A 16 -6.10 7.21 -1.22
N SER A 17 -6.10 8.13 -2.17
CA SER A 17 -7.34 8.67 -2.76
C SER A 17 -7.40 8.37 -4.24
N PHE A 18 -8.28 7.44 -4.62
CA PHE A 18 -8.49 7.03 -6.01
C PHE A 18 -9.84 6.31 -6.17
N PRO A 19 -10.47 6.32 -7.35
CA PRO A 19 -11.68 5.54 -7.59
C PRO A 19 -11.39 4.05 -7.62
N LEU A 20 -12.36 3.23 -7.19
CA LEU A 20 -12.30 1.78 -7.37
C LEU A 20 -12.27 1.47 -8.86
N TYR A 21 -11.20 0.82 -9.32
CA TYR A 21 -11.01 0.47 -10.72
C TYR A 21 -10.85 -1.03 -10.83
N TYR A 22 -11.83 -1.69 -11.46
CA TYR A 22 -11.86 -3.14 -11.65
C TYR A 22 -11.60 -3.93 -10.35
N PHE A 23 -12.34 -3.60 -9.29
CA PHE A 23 -12.23 -4.19 -7.93
C PHE A 23 -10.88 -3.96 -7.23
N GLY A 24 -10.07 -3.02 -7.74
CA GLY A 24 -8.78 -2.65 -7.20
C GLY A 24 -8.43 -1.18 -7.45
N MET A 25 -7.16 -0.92 -7.70
CA MET A 25 -6.63 0.44 -7.92
C MET A 25 -6.39 0.74 -9.40
N PRO A 26 -6.44 2.02 -9.81
CA PRO A 26 -6.01 2.42 -11.14
C PRO A 26 -4.57 2.00 -11.44
N SER A 27 -4.26 1.73 -12.71
CA SER A 27 -2.92 1.28 -13.15
C SER A 27 -1.79 2.21 -12.73
N GLY A 28 -2.02 3.53 -12.77
CA GLY A 28 -1.04 4.54 -12.31
C GLY A 28 -0.72 4.42 -10.82
N MET A 29 -1.72 4.09 -9.99
CA MET A 29 -1.53 3.87 -8.56
C MET A 29 -0.76 2.58 -8.30
N LYS A 30 -1.08 1.50 -9.01
CA LYS A 30 -0.31 0.25 -8.94
C LYS A 30 1.15 0.46 -9.37
N ALA A 31 1.38 1.21 -10.44
CA ALA A 31 2.71 1.55 -10.92
C ALA A 31 3.49 2.45 -9.95
N PHE A 32 2.81 3.26 -9.13
CA PHE A 32 3.43 3.98 -8.03
C PHE A 32 3.85 3.01 -6.91
N MET A 33 2.94 2.10 -6.51
CA MET A 33 3.23 1.10 -5.48
C MET A 33 4.39 0.19 -5.85
N ASP A 34 4.47 -0.26 -7.10
CA ASP A 34 5.58 -1.09 -7.58
C ASP A 34 6.93 -0.39 -7.48
N ARG A 35 6.95 0.94 -7.65
CA ARG A 35 8.16 1.75 -7.50
C ARG A 35 8.56 1.98 -6.05
N MET A 36 7.74 1.58 -5.07
CA MET A 36 8.10 1.56 -3.65
C MET A 36 8.90 0.32 -3.26
N LEU A 37 9.17 -0.63 -4.18
CA LEU A 37 9.98 -1.82 -3.91
C LEU A 37 11.33 -1.54 -3.19
N PRO A 38 12.08 -0.45 -3.49
CA PRO A 38 13.32 -0.12 -2.77
C PRO A 38 13.13 0.12 -1.27
N MET A 39 11.90 0.33 -0.81
CA MET A 39 11.56 0.52 0.60
C MET A 39 11.55 -0.79 1.40
N ASN A 40 11.74 -1.94 0.75
CA ASN A 40 11.88 -3.24 1.40
C ASN A 40 13.32 -3.77 1.26
N LEU A 41 13.71 -4.65 2.18
CA LEU A 41 14.97 -5.40 2.12
C LEU A 41 14.86 -6.54 1.09
N PRO A 42 15.97 -6.90 0.41
CA PRO A 42 15.92 -7.84 -0.71
C PRO A 42 15.78 -9.31 -0.29
N PHE A 43 16.05 -9.63 0.99
CA PHE A 43 15.88 -10.98 1.51
C PHE A 43 14.44 -11.22 1.96
N MET A 44 14.05 -12.49 2.07
CA MET A 44 12.76 -12.92 2.57
C MET A 44 12.91 -13.35 4.04
N SER A 45 11.92 -13.01 4.86
CA SER A 45 11.76 -13.53 6.22
C SER A 45 10.42 -14.24 6.35
N GLU A 46 10.33 -15.13 7.32
CA GLU A 46 9.06 -15.73 7.74
C GLU A 46 8.18 -14.66 8.41
N ARG A 47 6.88 -14.74 8.16
CA ARG A 47 5.83 -13.94 8.80
C ARG A 47 5.16 -14.79 9.88
N GLU A 48 4.58 -14.16 10.89
CA GLU A 48 3.91 -14.84 12.02
C GLU A 48 2.80 -15.84 11.61
N ASP A 49 2.21 -15.69 10.42
CA ASP A 49 1.21 -16.60 9.86
C ASP A 49 1.81 -17.80 9.09
N GLY A 50 3.13 -17.97 9.13
CA GLY A 50 3.87 -18.98 8.36
C GLY A 50 4.11 -18.61 6.89
N GLY A 51 3.68 -17.41 6.47
CA GLY A 51 3.96 -16.87 5.14
C GLY A 51 5.37 -16.27 5.02
N SER A 52 5.71 -15.74 3.85
CA SER A 52 6.96 -15.00 3.62
C SER A 52 6.71 -13.52 3.36
N VAL A 53 7.70 -12.69 3.68
CA VAL A 53 7.64 -11.24 3.46
C VAL A 53 9.04 -10.68 3.21
N HIS A 54 9.13 -9.58 2.47
CA HIS A 54 10.31 -8.74 2.47
C HIS A 54 10.21 -7.75 3.63
N PRO A 55 11.11 -7.79 4.63
CA PRO A 55 11.04 -6.84 5.74
C PRO A 55 11.16 -5.39 5.25
N PRO A 56 10.52 -4.44 5.94
CA PRO A 56 10.70 -3.03 5.62
C PRO A 56 12.17 -2.63 5.82
N ARG A 57 12.70 -1.82 4.90
CA ARG A 57 14.07 -1.29 4.98
C ARG A 57 14.21 -0.25 6.08
N TYR A 58 13.16 0.49 6.35
CA TYR A 58 13.14 1.59 7.31
C TYR A 58 12.11 1.30 8.40
N PRO A 59 12.49 1.32 9.69
CA PRO A 59 11.58 1.05 10.80
C PRO A 59 10.36 1.98 10.82
N GLN A 60 10.50 3.23 10.38
CA GLN A 60 9.42 4.22 10.34
C GLN A 60 8.21 3.74 9.52
N MET A 61 8.44 2.91 8.50
CA MET A 61 7.38 2.39 7.65
C MET A 61 6.39 1.47 8.37
N THR A 62 6.78 0.87 9.50
CA THR A 62 5.85 0.03 10.29
C THR A 62 4.89 0.87 11.13
N GLN A 63 5.16 2.16 11.28
CA GLN A 63 4.40 3.07 12.14
C GLN A 63 3.39 3.93 11.35
N VAL A 64 3.57 4.02 10.03
CA VAL A 64 2.71 4.81 9.14
C VAL A 64 1.27 4.27 9.16
N LYS A 65 0.31 5.17 9.36
CA LYS A 65 -1.12 4.84 9.24
C LYS A 65 -1.58 5.04 7.81
N HIS A 66 -2.37 4.11 7.29
CA HIS A 66 -2.92 4.19 5.94
C HIS A 66 -4.43 4.41 5.98
N ILE A 67 -4.91 5.37 5.18
CA ILE A 67 -6.34 5.65 4.99
C ILE A 67 -6.64 5.48 3.50
N LEU A 68 -7.72 4.78 3.17
CA LEU A 68 -8.24 4.68 1.80
C LEU A 68 -9.53 5.48 1.69
N ILE A 69 -9.53 6.48 0.81
CA ILE A 69 -10.73 7.22 0.38
C ILE A 69 -10.98 6.85 -1.08
N SER A 70 -11.99 6.02 -1.30
CA SER A 70 -12.32 5.51 -2.64
C SER A 70 -13.78 5.72 -2.99
N THR A 71 -14.01 6.11 -4.24
CA THR A 71 -15.33 6.25 -4.83
C THR A 71 -15.66 5.04 -5.69
N CYS A 72 -16.90 4.57 -5.66
CA CYS A 72 -17.38 3.51 -6.54
C CYS A 72 -18.87 3.66 -6.86
N GLY A 73 -19.32 3.03 -7.94
CA GLY A 73 -20.74 2.96 -8.31
C GLY A 73 -21.52 1.85 -7.57
N PHE A 74 -20.85 1.03 -6.77
CA PHE A 74 -21.52 -0.02 -5.97
C PHE A 74 -22.11 0.55 -4.70
N TYR A 75 -23.29 0.05 -4.31
CA TYR A 75 -23.98 0.45 -3.09
C TYR A 75 -23.41 -0.22 -1.82
N SER A 76 -22.53 -1.20 -1.96
CA SER A 76 -21.93 -1.92 -0.82
C SER A 76 -20.43 -2.17 -1.02
N LYS A 77 -19.72 -2.27 0.11
CA LYS A 77 -18.30 -2.61 0.17
C LYS A 77 -18.06 -4.13 0.04
N GLN A 78 -18.98 -4.94 0.55
CA GLN A 78 -18.88 -6.41 0.62
C GLN A 78 -18.53 -6.99 -0.76
N ASN A 79 -17.46 -7.78 -0.83
CA ASN A 79 -16.94 -8.39 -2.06
C ASN A 79 -16.38 -7.43 -3.13
N ASN A 80 -16.70 -6.13 -3.10
CA ASN A 80 -16.26 -5.17 -4.11
C ASN A 80 -14.86 -4.58 -3.83
N TYR A 81 -14.46 -4.53 -2.56
CA TYR A 81 -13.20 -3.91 -2.12
C TYR A 81 -12.15 -4.90 -1.64
N LYS A 82 -12.38 -6.21 -1.77
CA LYS A 82 -11.47 -7.25 -1.26
C LYS A 82 -10.02 -7.06 -1.72
N GLY A 83 -9.79 -6.61 -2.95
CA GLY A 83 -8.45 -6.35 -3.49
C GLY A 83 -7.72 -5.14 -2.88
N LEU A 84 -8.39 -4.33 -2.06
CA LEU A 84 -7.87 -3.14 -1.40
C LEU A 84 -7.91 -3.23 0.14
N GLU A 85 -8.45 -4.31 0.67
CA GLU A 85 -8.46 -4.59 2.10
C GLU A 85 -7.12 -5.21 2.53
N LYS A 86 -6.76 -5.02 3.79
CA LYS A 86 -5.53 -5.53 4.40
C LYS A 86 -5.72 -6.97 4.88
#